data_AF-A0A151F262-F1
#
_entry.id   AF-A0A151F262-F1
#
_cell.length_a   1.000
_cell.length_b   1.000
_cell.length_c   1.000
_cell.angle_alpha   90.00
_cell.angle_beta   90.00
_cell.angle_gamma   90.00
#
_symmetry.space_group_name_H-M   'P 1'
#
loop_
_entity.id
_entity.type
_entity.pdbx_description
1 polymer ?
#
loop_
_entity_poly.entity_id
_entity_poly.type
_entity_poly.pdbx_seq_one_letter_code
_entity_poly.pdbx_strand_id
1 'polypeptide(L)'
;MDSDTDVYRYIDNVYTYSQKFMEKEYPDEAPYFDIAWEIFEEILRGGKDSSDTLDLKGPMVRLEGGDTIMAPLVIKAFYILFGELGEKIESGNPGVLTSAKKILSEHKFPSEFSEKAIDFILKYKND
;
A
#
# COMPACT_ATOMS: atom_id res chain seq x y z
N MET A 1 3.75 -8.32 -24.06
CA MET A 1 2.51 -8.61 -23.31
C MET A 1 3.01 -9.12 -21.98
N ASP A 2 2.80 -8.38 -20.88
CA ASP A 2 2.88 -8.88 -19.47
C ASP A 2 2.90 -7.75 -18.42
N SER A 3 3.10 -6.47 -18.76
CA SER A 3 3.10 -5.38 -17.76
C SER A 3 1.74 -5.13 -17.10
N ASP A 4 0.66 -5.17 -17.88
CA ASP A 4 -0.66 -4.76 -17.39
C ASP A 4 -1.23 -5.83 -16.45
N THR A 5 -1.05 -7.12 -16.78
CA THR A 5 -1.49 -8.26 -15.95
C THR A 5 -0.80 -8.26 -14.58
N ASP A 6 0.49 -7.95 -14.54
CA ASP A 6 1.25 -7.93 -13.29
C ASP A 6 0.85 -6.75 -12.40
N VAL A 7 0.63 -5.57 -12.99
CA VAL A 7 0.15 -4.39 -12.26
C VAL A 7 -1.21 -4.64 -11.61
N TYR A 8 -2.17 -5.23 -12.31
CA TYR A 8 -3.48 -5.54 -11.73
C TYR A 8 -3.38 -6.58 -10.60
N ARG A 9 -2.54 -7.60 -10.77
CA ARG A 9 -2.29 -8.59 -9.71
C ARG A 9 -1.69 -7.96 -8.45
N TYR A 10 -0.77 -6.99 -8.59
CA TYR A 10 -0.22 -6.27 -7.45
C TYR A 10 -1.26 -5.38 -6.78
N ILE A 11 -2.11 -4.71 -7.55
CA ILE A 11 -3.18 -3.85 -7.04
C ILE A 11 -4.18 -4.67 -6.21
N ASP A 12 -4.60 -5.85 -6.67
CA ASP A 12 -5.52 -6.74 -5.92
C ASP A 12 -4.93 -7.20 -4.58
N ASN A 13 -3.63 -7.53 -4.56
CA ASN A 13 -2.91 -7.89 -3.34
C ASN A 13 -2.79 -6.71 -2.38
N VAL A 14 -2.49 -5.52 -2.90
CA VAL A 14 -2.40 -4.28 -2.11
C VAL A 14 -3.75 -3.96 -1.48
N TYR A 15 -4.85 -4.08 -2.23
CA TYR A 15 -6.21 -3.90 -1.72
C TYR A 15 -6.46 -4.82 -0.52
N THR A 16 -6.29 -6.12 -0.75
CA THR A 16 -6.61 -7.16 0.24
C THR A 16 -5.81 -6.99 1.52
N TYR A 17 -4.50 -6.73 1.40
CA TYR A 17 -3.63 -6.57 2.56
C TYR A 17 -3.85 -5.25 3.29
N SER A 18 -4.05 -4.16 2.55
CA SER A 18 -4.30 -2.86 3.17
C SER A 18 -5.64 -2.87 3.90
N GLN A 19 -6.70 -3.48 3.34
CA GLN A 19 -8.00 -3.60 4.00
C GLN A 19 -7.89 -4.31 5.35
N LYS A 20 -7.31 -5.51 5.35
CA LYS A 20 -7.09 -6.31 6.57
C LYS A 20 -6.20 -5.59 7.60
N PHE A 21 -5.21 -4.82 7.15
CA PHE A 21 -4.36 -4.03 8.04
C PHE A 21 -5.15 -2.89 8.69
N MET A 22 -5.95 -2.16 7.89
CA MET A 22 -6.82 -1.09 8.36
C MET A 22 -7.82 -1.62 9.38
N GLU A 23 -8.52 -2.72 9.09
CA GLU A 23 -9.48 -3.35 10.02
C GLU A 23 -8.85 -3.71 11.37
N LYS A 24 -7.57 -4.13 11.36
CA LYS A 24 -6.87 -4.59 12.55
C LYS A 24 -6.27 -3.46 13.38
N GLU A 25 -5.57 -2.52 12.73
CA GLU A 25 -4.76 -1.51 13.42
C GLU A 25 -5.44 -0.14 13.48
N TYR A 26 -6.36 0.15 12.55
CA TYR A 26 -7.05 1.44 12.40
C TYR A 26 -8.55 1.23 12.16
N PRO A 27 -9.28 0.53 13.05
CA PRO A 27 -10.66 0.12 12.82
C PRO A 27 -11.63 1.29 12.60
N ASP A 28 -11.35 2.45 13.20
CA ASP A 28 -12.15 3.67 13.00
C ASP A 28 -11.94 4.29 11.60
N GLU A 29 -10.81 4.00 10.96
CA GLU A 29 -10.46 4.47 9.63
C GLU A 29 -10.82 3.43 8.53
N ALA A 30 -10.98 2.16 8.90
CA ALA A 30 -11.30 1.06 7.99
C ALA A 30 -12.56 1.28 7.12
N PRO A 31 -13.67 1.87 7.61
CA PRO A 31 -14.86 2.13 6.80
C PRO A 31 -14.62 3.07 5.60
N TYR A 32 -13.52 3.80 5.61
CA TYR A 32 -13.19 4.76 4.57
C TYR A 32 -12.09 4.26 3.63
N PHE A 33 -11.60 3.03 3.85
CA PHE A 33 -10.62 2.38 3.01
C PHE A 33 -11.12 2.27 1.56
N ASP A 34 -12.36 1.82 1.37
CA ASP A 34 -12.96 1.62 0.04
C ASP A 34 -13.02 2.94 -0.75
N ILE A 35 -13.38 4.05 -0.09
CA ILE A 35 -13.39 5.39 -0.69
C ILE A 35 -11.98 5.82 -1.10
N ALA A 36 -11.00 5.63 -0.22
CA ALA A 36 -9.62 5.97 -0.52
C ALA A 36 -9.05 5.10 -1.68
N TRP A 37 -9.47 3.84 -1.74
CA TRP A 37 -9.09 2.89 -2.77
C TRP A 37 -9.70 3.25 -4.13
N GLU A 38 -10.99 3.57 -4.20
CA GLU A 38 -11.66 3.99 -5.43
C GLU A 38 -10.95 5.21 -6.05
N ILE A 39 -10.65 6.23 -5.24
CA ILE A 39 -9.93 7.43 -5.71
C ILE A 39 -8.52 7.07 -6.19
N PHE A 40 -7.82 6.16 -5.49
CA PHE A 40 -6.50 5.68 -5.91
C PHE A 40 -6.57 4.93 -7.25
N GLU A 41 -7.55 4.04 -7.43
CA GLU A 41 -7.77 3.35 -8.70
C GLU A 41 -8.09 4.31 -9.85
N GLU A 42 -8.90 5.33 -9.60
CA GLU A 42 -9.19 6.39 -10.58
C GLU A 42 -7.92 7.12 -11.01
N ILE A 43 -7.04 7.47 -10.07
CA ILE A 43 -5.75 8.11 -10.36
C ILE A 43 -4.86 7.20 -11.20
N LEU A 44 -4.80 5.89 -10.88
CA LEU A 44 -4.02 4.92 -11.65
C LEU A 44 -4.58 4.69 -13.06
N ARG A 45 -5.90 4.61 -13.22
CA ARG A 45 -6.59 4.44 -14.51
C ARG A 45 -6.51 5.70 -15.38
N GLY A 46 -6.41 6.88 -14.77
CA GLY A 46 -6.36 8.19 -15.43
C GLY A 46 -5.05 8.56 -16.13
N GLY A 47 -4.15 7.59 -16.32
CA GLY A 47 -2.79 7.74 -16.86
C GLY A 47 -2.57 8.91 -17.83
N LYS A 48 -1.86 9.95 -17.35
CA LYS A 48 -1.19 10.92 -18.20
C LYS A 48 0.19 11.24 -17.64
N ASP A 49 1.20 10.65 -18.29
CA ASP A 49 2.60 11.09 -18.35
C ASP A 49 3.32 11.39 -17.03
N SER A 50 3.40 10.43 -16.12
CA SER A 50 4.36 10.53 -15.03
C SER A 50 5.16 9.24 -14.87
N SER A 51 6.24 9.17 -15.67
CA SER A 51 7.44 8.40 -15.34
C SER A 51 8.12 8.89 -14.06
N ASP A 52 7.62 9.97 -13.47
CA ASP A 52 7.96 10.43 -12.14
C ASP A 52 7.07 9.68 -11.15
N THR A 53 7.71 9.01 -10.19
CA THR A 53 7.11 8.48 -8.96
C THR A 53 5.71 9.05 -8.70
N LEU A 54 4.67 8.24 -8.92
CA LEU A 54 3.28 8.58 -8.60
C LEU A 54 3.25 9.43 -7.33
N ASP A 55 2.89 10.72 -7.45
CA ASP A 55 2.82 11.61 -6.29
C ASP A 55 1.56 11.27 -5.50
N LEU A 56 1.61 10.13 -4.81
CA LEU A 56 0.56 9.57 -3.98
C LEU A 56 0.33 10.39 -2.69
N LYS A 57 0.77 11.65 -2.66
CA LYS A 57 0.28 12.66 -1.72
C LYS A 57 -1.16 13.11 -2.06
N GLY A 58 -1.66 12.71 -3.23
CA GLY A 58 -2.89 13.19 -3.87
C GLY A 58 -4.17 13.08 -3.03
N PRO A 59 -4.72 11.88 -2.76
CA PRO A 59 -6.07 11.83 -2.21
C PRO A 59 -6.06 11.72 -0.69
N MET A 60 -5.89 12.84 0.00
CA MET A 60 -6.31 12.94 1.40
C MET A 60 -7.85 12.97 1.44
N VAL A 61 -8.47 11.88 1.87
CA VAL A 61 -9.92 11.86 2.15
C VAL A 61 -10.13 12.68 3.42
N ARG A 62 -10.75 13.85 3.27
CA ARG A 62 -11.22 14.67 4.39
C ARG A 62 -12.66 14.28 4.69
N LEU A 63 -12.91 13.90 5.93
CA LEU A 63 -14.26 13.66 6.41
C LEU A 63 -14.85 14.96 6.97
N GLU A 64 -16.18 15.05 6.98
CA GLU A 64 -16.87 16.12 7.69
C GLU A 64 -16.48 16.06 9.17
N GLY A 65 -15.69 17.02 9.64
CA GLY A 65 -15.15 17.04 11.01
C GLY A 65 -13.68 17.42 11.14
N GLY A 66 -12.93 17.46 10.04
CA GLY A 66 -11.51 17.87 10.03
C GLY A 66 -10.52 16.71 10.17
N ASP A 67 -11.01 15.49 10.43
CA ASP A 67 -10.19 14.29 10.45
C ASP A 67 -9.78 13.90 9.03
N THR A 68 -8.50 13.59 8.88
CA THR A 68 -7.89 13.14 7.62
C THR A 68 -7.50 11.67 7.79
N ILE A 69 -7.89 10.84 6.85
CA ILE A 69 -7.72 9.39 6.97
C ILE A 69 -6.35 8.98 6.46
N MET A 70 -5.67 8.11 7.21
CA MET A 70 -4.32 7.60 6.95
C MET A 70 -4.30 6.49 5.87
N ALA A 71 -5.47 6.02 5.42
CA ALA A 71 -5.65 4.96 4.42
C ALA A 71 -4.80 5.10 3.13
N PRO A 72 -4.61 6.30 2.55
CA PRO A 72 -3.76 6.49 1.37
C PRO A 72 -2.29 6.16 1.64
N LEU A 73 -1.80 6.40 2.86
CA LEU A 73 -0.42 6.07 3.23
C LEU A 73 -0.21 4.56 3.38
N VAL A 74 -1.21 3.85 3.89
CA VAL A 74 -1.18 2.38 3.97
C VAL A 74 -1.11 1.79 2.58
N ILE A 75 -2.08 2.11 1.74
CA ILE A 75 -2.13 1.65 0.35
C ILE A 75 -0.81 1.96 -0.37
N LYS A 76 -0.28 3.17 -0.21
CA LYS A 76 0.99 3.59 -0.81
C LYS A 76 2.17 2.73 -0.33
N ALA A 77 2.28 2.49 0.97
CA ALA A 77 3.37 1.68 1.52
C ALA A 77 3.32 0.26 0.95
N PHE A 78 2.15 -0.36 0.95
CA PHE A 78 1.97 -1.69 0.38
C PHE A 78 2.21 -1.70 -1.13
N TYR A 79 1.72 -0.72 -1.87
CA TYR A 79 1.97 -0.60 -3.32
C TYR A 79 3.46 -0.50 -3.64
N ILE A 80 4.21 0.34 -2.93
CA ILE A 80 5.66 0.46 -3.12
C ILE A 80 6.34 -0.88 -2.82
N LEU A 81 5.98 -1.52 -1.71
CA LEU A 81 6.54 -2.82 -1.34
C LEU A 81 6.24 -3.91 -2.36
N PHE A 82 5.01 -3.99 -2.89
CA PHE A 82 4.64 -4.98 -3.90
C PHE A 82 5.18 -4.64 -5.29
N GLY A 83 5.31 -3.36 -5.63
CA GLY A 83 5.93 -2.93 -6.89
C GLY A 83 7.43 -3.22 -6.93
N GLU A 84 8.14 -3.06 -5.82
CA GLU A 84 9.59 -3.28 -5.76
C GLU A 84 10.00 -4.68 -5.31
N LEU A 85 9.20 -5.31 -4.45
CA LEU A 85 9.51 -6.61 -3.84
C LEU A 85 8.43 -7.66 -4.09
N GLY A 86 7.41 -7.42 -4.92
CA GLY A 86 6.26 -8.31 -5.11
C GLY A 86 6.65 -9.75 -5.35
N GLU A 87 7.55 -10.02 -6.31
CA GLU A 87 8.03 -11.38 -6.59
C GLU A 87 8.78 -12.01 -5.40
N LYS A 88 9.53 -11.21 -4.62
CA LYS A 88 10.27 -11.69 -3.43
C LYS A 88 9.33 -11.95 -2.26
N ILE A 89 8.31 -11.12 -2.11
CA ILE A 89 7.22 -11.25 -1.14
C ILE A 89 6.43 -12.52 -1.46
N GLU A 90 6.07 -12.77 -2.72
CA GLU A 90 5.39 -13.99 -3.17
C GLU A 90 6.26 -15.24 -2.96
N SER A 91 7.54 -15.19 -3.32
CA SER A 91 8.46 -16.35 -3.35
C SER A 91 9.08 -16.77 -2.00
N GLY A 92 8.56 -16.32 -0.86
CA GLY A 92 9.10 -16.84 0.41
C GLY A 92 10.38 -16.16 0.92
N ASN A 93 10.97 -15.22 0.19
CA ASN A 93 12.38 -14.87 0.43
C ASN A 93 12.62 -14.14 1.78
N PRO A 94 13.44 -14.69 2.70
CA PRO A 94 13.70 -14.08 4.01
C PRO A 94 14.45 -12.73 3.94
N GLY A 95 15.11 -12.42 2.82
CA GLY A 95 15.75 -11.12 2.59
C GLY A 95 14.78 -9.95 2.37
N VAL A 96 13.48 -10.24 2.18
CA VAL A 96 12.42 -9.24 1.99
C VAL A 96 12.32 -8.27 3.16
N LEU A 97 12.58 -8.71 4.39
CA LEU A 97 12.50 -7.90 5.61
C LEU A 97 13.42 -6.68 5.57
N THR A 98 14.70 -6.91 5.31
CA THR A 98 15.71 -5.84 5.26
C THR A 98 15.46 -4.91 4.09
N SER A 99 15.07 -5.46 2.94
CA SER A 99 14.71 -4.67 1.75
C SER A 99 13.46 -3.83 1.99
N ALA A 100 12.42 -4.38 2.61
CA ALA A 100 11.16 -3.68 2.89
C ALA A 100 11.36 -2.53 3.87
N LYS A 101 12.10 -2.75 4.97
CA LYS A 101 12.46 -1.68 5.92
C LYS A 101 13.23 -0.56 5.23
N LYS A 102 14.18 -0.92 4.36
CA LYS A 102 14.98 0.06 3.62
C LYS A 102 14.11 0.89 2.67
N ILE A 103 13.28 0.23 1.87
CA ILE A 103 12.39 0.90 0.89
C ILE A 103 11.42 1.85 1.60
N LEU A 104 10.74 1.39 2.66
CA LEU A 104 9.82 2.25 3.40
C LEU A 104 10.53 3.47 4.03
N SER A 105 11.75 3.28 4.53
CA SER A 105 12.58 4.37 5.05
C SER A 105 12.99 5.37 3.95
N GLU A 106 13.40 4.89 2.77
CA GLU A 106 13.72 5.73 1.61
C GLU A 106 12.51 6.57 1.16
N HIS A 107 11.31 6.01 1.29
CA HIS A 107 10.04 6.69 1.03
C HIS A 107 9.50 7.52 2.22
N LYS A 108 10.29 7.68 3.30
CA LYS A 108 10.00 8.53 4.48
C LYS A 108 8.78 8.08 5.29
N PHE A 109 8.44 6.80 5.28
CA PHE A 109 7.42 6.27 6.18
C PHE A 109 7.92 6.27 7.64
N PRO A 110 7.04 6.51 8.62
CA PRO A 110 7.40 6.38 10.03
C PRO A 110 7.91 4.96 10.34
N SER A 111 8.91 4.84 11.23
CA SER A 111 9.50 3.54 11.58
C SER A 111 8.46 2.59 12.18
N GLU A 112 7.65 3.07 13.12
CA GLU A 112 6.60 2.26 13.77
C GLU A 112 5.59 1.74 12.75
N PHE A 113 5.14 2.61 11.84
CA PHE A 113 4.26 2.22 10.75
C PHE A 113 4.91 1.15 9.85
N SER A 114 6.18 1.35 9.52
CA SER A 114 6.94 0.44 8.66
C SER A 114 7.09 -0.95 9.27
N GLU A 115 7.33 -1.03 10.58
CA GLU A 115 7.40 -2.31 11.30
C GLU A 115 6.06 -3.03 11.30
N LYS A 116 4.96 -2.32 11.60
CA LYS A 116 3.61 -2.90 11.55
C LYS A 116 3.23 -3.40 10.16
N ALA A 117 3.53 -2.64 9.11
CA ALA A 117 3.25 -3.04 7.73
C ALA A 117 4.03 -4.32 7.35
N ILE A 118 5.29 -4.43 7.76
CA ILE A 118 6.12 -5.60 7.48
C ILE A 118 5.66 -6.82 8.27
N ASP A 119 5.40 -6.68 9.57
CA ASP A 119 4.88 -7.75 10.42
C ASP A 119 3.56 -8.28 9.88
N PHE A 120 2.72 -7.39 9.38
CA PHE A 120 1.47 -7.74 8.73
C PHE A 120 1.68 -8.58 7.46
N ILE A 121 2.59 -8.18 6.56
CA ILE A 121 2.91 -8.95 5.34
C ILE A 121 3.42 -10.35 5.70
N LEU A 122 4.26 -10.45 6.73
CA LEU A 122 4.78 -11.74 7.19
C LEU A 122 3.68 -12.62 7.79
N LYS A 123 2.74 -12.05 8.54
CA LYS A 123 1.64 -12.80 9.15
C LYS A 123 0.75 -13.43 8.08
N TYR A 124 0.27 -12.64 7.12
CA TYR A 124 -0.71 -13.11 6.13
C TYR A 124 -0.13 -13.95 5.00
N LYS A 125 1.19 -14.07 4.91
CA LYS A 125 1.85 -15.05 4.04
C LYS A 125 1.90 -16.44 4.66
N ASN A 126 1.86 -16.52 5.99
CA ASN A 126 1.94 -17.78 6.73
C ASN A 126 0.54 -18.33 7.11
N ASP A 127 -0.53 -17.60 6.79
CA ASP A 127 -1.93 -18.06 6.83
C ASP A 127 -2.33 -18.63 5.46
#